data_AF-A0A2C6E5W9-F1
#
_entry.id   AF-A0A2C6E5W9-F1
#
_cell.length_a   1.000
_cell.length_b   1.000
_cell.length_c   1.000
_cell.angle_alpha   90.00
_cell.angle_beta   90.00
_cell.angle_gamma   90.00
#
_symmetry.space_group_name_H-M   'P 1'
#
loop_
_entity.id
_entity.type
_entity.pdbx_description
1 polymer ?
#
loop_
_entity_poly.entity_id
_entity_poly.type
_entity_poly.pdbx_seq_one_letter_code
_entity_poly.pdbx_strand_id
1 'polypeptide(L)'
;MWPKTLVGFFLGLLLSISLVLNLNLLLPFSESTKLMIGLVLAFPIWAGILVWSYAFSSAKAACKPLFAIFIPSLLLNIALLLIR
;
A
#
# COMPACT_ATOMS: atom_id res chain seq x y z
N MET A 1 21.30 4.93 5.54
CA MET A 1 20.28 3.85 5.65
C MET A 1 18.92 4.41 6.07
N TRP A 2 18.87 5.26 7.10
CA TRP A 2 17.67 5.96 7.58
C TRP A 2 16.75 6.60 6.52
N PRO A 3 17.25 7.29 5.47
CA PRO A 3 16.35 7.86 4.47
C PRO A 3 15.52 6.81 3.72
N LYS A 4 16.08 5.60 3.50
CA LYS A 4 15.36 4.49 2.87
C LYS A 4 14.29 3.94 3.81
N THR A 5 14.62 3.82 5.09
CA THR A 5 13.68 3.44 6.15
C THR A 5 12.51 4.39 6.23
N LEU A 6 12.75 5.71 6.24
CA LEU A 6 11.68 6.72 6.28
C LEU A 6 10.78 6.63 5.04
N VAL A 7 11.39 6.51 3.85
CA VAL A 7 10.64 6.33 2.61
C VAL A 7 9.79 5.05 2.65
N GLY A 8 10.38 3.91 2.96
CA GLY A 8 9.68 2.62 3.06
C GLY A 8 8.62 2.62 4.16
N PHE A 9 8.87 3.29 5.28
CA PHE A 9 7.92 3.42 6.39
C PHE A 9 6.70 4.23 5.97
N PHE A 10 6.89 5.48 5.54
CA PHE A 10 5.77 6.38 5.23
C PHE A 10 5.07 6.02 3.90
N LEU A 11 5.83 5.84 2.81
CA LEU A 11 5.22 5.48 1.52
C LEU A 11 4.69 4.05 1.54
N GLY A 12 5.40 3.11 2.19
CA GLY A 12 4.91 1.75 2.31
C GLY A 12 3.61 1.67 3.10
N LEU A 13 3.43 2.52 4.13
CA LEU A 13 2.22 2.52 4.94
C LEU A 13 1.03 3.05 4.14
N LEU A 14 1.21 4.17 3.43
CA LEU A 14 0.22 4.70 2.50
C LEU A 14 -0.13 3.70 1.39
N LEU A 15 0.88 3.03 0.83
CA LEU A 15 0.68 2.02 -0.21
C LEU A 15 -0.07 0.80 0.31
N SER A 16 0.28 0.30 1.49
CA SER A 16 -0.41 -0.83 2.13
C SER A 16 -1.89 -0.52 2.38
N ILE A 17 -2.19 0.63 2.96
CA ILE A 17 -3.58 1.07 3.20
C ILE A 17 -4.34 1.17 1.88
N SER A 18 -3.73 1.77 0.85
CA SER A 18 -4.33 1.92 -0.48
C SER A 18 -4.64 0.56 -1.13
N LEU A 19 -3.73 -0.40 -1.04
CA LEU A 19 -3.93 -1.74 -1.62
C LEU A 19 -5.02 -2.53 -0.88
N VAL A 20 -5.02 -2.48 0.45
CA VAL A 20 -6.06 -3.14 1.27
C VAL A 20 -7.44 -2.50 1.02
N LEU A 21 -7.51 -1.18 0.86
CA LEU A 21 -8.75 -0.50 0.56
C LEU A 21 -9.33 -0.97 -0.79
N ASN A 22 -8.49 -1.15 -1.81
CA ASN A 22 -8.93 -1.71 -3.10
C ASN A 22 -9.57 -3.08 -2.92
N LEU A 23 -8.95 -3.98 -2.12
CA LEU A 23 -9.52 -5.30 -1.83
C LEU A 23 -10.88 -5.20 -1.14
N ASN A 24 -11.01 -4.30 -0.16
CA ASN A 24 -12.26 -4.08 0.56
C ASN A 24 -13.38 -3.47 -0.31
N LEU A 25 -13.01 -2.67 -1.31
CA LEU A 25 -13.94 -2.08 -2.26
C LEU A 25 -14.40 -3.08 -3.32
N LEU A 26 -13.46 -3.86 -3.88
CA LEU A 26 -13.70 -4.84 -4.95
C LEU A 26 -14.43 -6.10 -4.48
N LEU A 27 -14.08 -6.62 -3.30
CA LEU A 27 -14.58 -7.92 -2.86
C LEU A 27 -15.93 -7.81 -2.15
N PRO A 28 -16.94 -8.62 -2.52
CA PRO A 28 -18.29 -8.56 -1.96
C PRO A 28 -18.39 -9.33 -0.63
N PHE A 29 -17.48 -9.09 0.30
CA PHE A 29 -17.51 -9.69 1.63
C PHE A 29 -18.35 -8.87 2.62
N SER A 30 -18.72 -9.48 3.74
CA SER A 30 -19.30 -8.77 4.88
C SER A 30 -18.30 -7.79 5.50
N GLU A 31 -18.80 -6.78 6.20
CA GLU A 31 -17.96 -5.73 6.80
C GLU A 31 -16.94 -6.30 7.79
N SER A 32 -17.34 -7.26 8.63
CA SER A 32 -16.46 -7.94 9.58
C SER A 32 -15.31 -8.67 8.89
N THR A 33 -15.59 -9.36 7.78
CA THR A 33 -14.56 -10.06 7.00
C THR A 33 -13.60 -9.07 6.33
N LYS A 34 -14.10 -7.95 5.80
CA LYS A 34 -13.25 -6.88 5.23
C LYS A 34 -12.29 -6.29 6.25
N LEU A 35 -12.76 -6.04 7.47
CA LEU A 35 -11.93 -5.54 8.56
C LEU A 35 -10.85 -6.55 8.96
N MET A 36 -11.19 -7.84 9.06
CA MET A 36 -10.22 -8.91 9.31
C MET A 36 -9.16 -9.01 8.21
N ILE A 37 -9.57 -9.00 6.94
CA ILE A 37 -8.66 -9.04 5.79
C ILE A 37 -7.70 -7.84 5.85
N GLY A 38 -8.24 -6.65 6.11
CA GLY A 38 -7.42 -5.46 6.22
C GLY A 38 -6.41 -5.52 7.35
N LEU A 39 -6.82 -5.97 8.54
CA LEU A 39 -5.93 -6.15 9.68
C LEU A 39 -4.81 -7.15 9.39
N VAL A 40 -5.14 -8.30 8.81
CA VAL A 40 -4.20 -9.39 8.57
C VAL A 40 -3.24 -9.08 7.42
N LEU A 41 -3.71 -8.41 6.35
CA LEU A 41 -2.89 -8.15 5.16
C LEU A 41 -2.12 -6.84 5.21
N ALA A 42 -2.62 -5.81 5.88
CA ALA A 42 -1.96 -4.49 5.88
C ALA A 42 -0.54 -4.56 6.44
N PHE A 43 -0.35 -5.30 7.53
CA PHE A 43 0.94 -5.38 8.21
C PHE A 43 2.00 -6.14 7.40
N PRO A 44 1.76 -7.36 6.87
CA PRO A 44 2.71 -8.06 6.01
C PRO A 44 3.05 -7.30 4.72
N ILE A 45 2.06 -6.68 4.07
CA ILE A 45 2.29 -5.87 2.86
C ILE A 45 3.21 -4.70 3.19
N TRP A 46 2.93 -3.99 4.29
CA TRP A 46 3.74 -2.88 4.75
C TRP A 46 5.17 -3.30 5.08
N ALA A 47 5.35 -4.36 5.86
CA ALA A 47 6.65 -4.88 6.23
C ALA A 47 7.46 -5.33 4.98
N GLY A 48 6.81 -5.99 4.03
CA GLY A 48 7.41 -6.37 2.75
C GLY A 48 7.91 -5.17 1.96
N ILE A 49 7.10 -4.11 1.85
CA ILE A 49 7.48 -2.86 1.18
C ILE A 49 8.65 -2.17 1.89
N LEU A 50 8.63 -2.14 3.23
CA LEU A 50 9.71 -1.56 4.04
C LEU A 50 11.03 -2.29 3.77
N VAL A 51 11.04 -3.63 3.76
CA VAL A 51 12.23 -4.43 3.43
C VAL A 51 12.65 -4.21 1.97
N TRP A 52 11.68 -4.15 1.04
CA TRP A 52 11.96 -3.94 -0.38
C TRP A 52 12.62 -2.59 -0.66
N SER A 53 12.34 -1.55 0.14
CA SER A 53 12.99 -0.24 0.02
C SER A 53 14.52 -0.30 0.16
N TYR A 54 15.05 -1.31 0.84
CA TYR A 54 16.49 -1.53 1.01
C TYR A 54 17.16 -2.18 -0.20
N ALA A 55 16.41 -2.81 -1.10
CA ALA A 55 16.95 -3.41 -2.33
C ALA A 55 17.44 -2.37 -3.35
N PHE A 56 17.04 -1.10 -3.19
CA PHE A 56 17.42 -0.03 -4.11
C PHE A 56 18.71 0.68 -3.68
N SER A 57 19.47 1.20 -4.64
CA SER A 57 20.74 1.90 -4.40
C SER A 57 20.56 3.17 -3.56
N SER A 58 19.49 3.94 -3.77
CA SER A 58 19.19 5.19 -3.05
C SER A 58 17.71 5.29 -2.65
N ALA A 59 17.41 6.15 -1.67
CA ALA A 59 16.02 6.41 -1.24
C ALA A 59 15.16 6.98 -2.39
N LYS A 60 15.74 7.86 -3.22
CA LYS A 60 15.07 8.41 -4.40
C LYS A 60 14.77 7.33 -5.45
N ALA A 61 15.68 6.37 -5.62
CA ALA A 61 15.45 5.23 -6.51
C ALA A 61 14.32 4.32 -6.02
N ALA A 62 14.15 4.16 -4.70
CA ALA A 62 13.04 3.42 -4.10
C ALA A 62 11.69 4.13 -4.27
N CYS A 63 11.65 5.47 -4.26
CA CYS A 63 10.41 6.22 -4.44
C CYS A 63 9.74 5.94 -5.79
N LYS A 64 10.51 5.86 -6.88
CA LYS A 64 9.97 5.69 -8.24
C LYS A 64 9.03 4.48 -8.39
N PRO A 65 9.44 3.24 -8.05
CA PRO A 65 8.55 2.08 -8.11
C PRO A 65 7.40 2.16 -7.09
N LEU A 66 7.65 2.70 -5.89
CA LEU A 66 6.59 2.86 -4.89
C LEU A 66 5.47 3.77 -5.38
N PHE A 67 5.80 4.93 -5.97
CA PHE A 67 4.82 5.82 -6.58
C PHE A 67 4.17 5.20 -7.82
N ALA A 68 4.90 4.43 -8.63
CA ALA A 68 4.35 3.73 -9.79
C ALA A 68 3.26 2.72 -9.42
N ILE A 69 3.30 2.13 -8.21
CA ILE A 69 2.24 1.25 -7.69
C ILE A 69 1.17 2.08 -6.94
N PHE A 70 1.59 3.08 -6.18
CA PHE A 70 0.69 3.89 -5.36
C PHE A 70 -0.30 4.70 -6.19
N ILE A 71 0.16 5.37 -7.26
CA ILE A 71 -0.68 6.23 -8.11
C ILE A 71 -1.84 5.43 -8.73
N PRO A 72 -1.63 4.32 -9.46
CA PRO A 72 -2.76 3.56 -10.02
C PRO A 72 -3.65 2.97 -8.93
N SER A 73 -3.10 2.51 -7.81
CA SER A 73 -3.88 2.03 -6.66
C SER A 73 -4.79 3.13 -6.08
N LEU A 74 -4.28 4.35 -5.96
CA LEU A 74 -5.02 5.51 -5.48
C LEU A 74 -6.13 5.91 -6.47
N LEU A 75 -5.82 5.96 -7.77
CA LEU A 75 -6.80 6.26 -8.82
C LEU A 75 -7.93 5.22 -8.83
N LEU A 76 -7.60 3.94 -8.67
CA LEU A 76 -8.59 2.88 -8.59
C LEU A 76 -9.48 3.04 -7.36
N ASN A 77 -8.91 3.34 -6.20
CA ASN A 77 -9.69 3.62 -4.99
C ASN A 77 -10.65 4.80 -5.19
N ILE A 78 -10.19 5.90 -5.78
CA ILE A 78 -11.03 7.08 -6.07
C ILE A 78 -12.17 6.68 -7.02
N ALA A 79 -11.88 5.98 -8.10
CA ALA A 79 -12.89 5.53 -9.05
C ALA A 79 -13.95 4.63 -8.39
N LEU A 80 -13.50 3.65 -7.59
CA LEU A 80 -14.40 2.73 -6.88
C LEU A 80 -15.26 3.44 -5.82
N LEU A 81 -14.73 4.45 -5.14
CA LEU A 81 -15.49 5.26 -4.17
C LEU A 81 -16.51 6.19 -4.84
N LEU A 82 -16.25 6.65 -6.07
CA LEU A 82 -17.19 7.48 -6.82
C LEU A 82 -18.33 6.69 -7.47
N ILE A 83 -18.09 5.41 -7.77
CA ILE A 83 -19.07 4.52 -8.43
C ILE A 83 -20.02 3.86 -7.41
N ARG A 84 -19.60 3.75 -6.15
CA ARG A 84 -20.31 3.04 -5.08
C ARG A 84 -21.19 3.97 -4.26
#